data_AF-A0A1I5YK68-F1
#
_entry.id   AF-A0A1I5YK68-F1
#
_cell.length_a   1.000
_cell.length_b   1.000
_cell.length_c   1.000
_cell.angle_alpha   90.00
_cell.angle_beta   90.00
_cell.angle_gamma   90.00
#
_symmetry.space_group_name_H-M   'P 1'
#
loop_
_entity.id
_entity.type
_entity.pdbx_description
1 polymer ?
#
loop_
_entity_poly.entity_id
_entity_poly.type
_entity_poly.pdbx_seq_one_letter_code
_entity_poly.pdbx_strand_id
1 'polypeptide(L)'
;MGLAFLFFSMGYDAFTGPIFSQNLIGRGDLRIQDHCKDGAHSLMGYNTNQFPNFFMITGVMTPSALFNIALGIERDAERLSDLVAYMDAHEYVAVEADARI
;
A
#
# COMPACT_ATOMS: atom_id res chain seq x y z
N MET A 1 -18.89 26.31 34.49
CA MET A 1 -19.19 24.86 34.44
C MET A 1 -18.40 24.30 33.25
N GLY A 2 -17.39 23.46 33.49
CA GLY A 2 -16.49 22.93 32.44
C GLY A 2 -16.70 21.43 32.24
N LEU A 3 -16.41 20.92 31.05
CA LEU A 3 -16.44 19.47 30.79
C LEU A 3 -15.39 18.75 31.65
N ALA A 4 -15.79 17.67 32.30
CA ALA A 4 -14.90 16.83 33.12
C ALA A 4 -14.10 15.82 32.30
N PHE A 5 -14.65 15.34 31.17
CA PHE A 5 -13.99 14.39 30.28
C PHE A 5 -14.40 14.64 28.82
N LEU A 6 -13.44 14.47 27.91
CA LEU A 6 -13.63 14.59 26.48
C LEU A 6 -13.07 13.34 25.79
N PHE A 7 -13.89 12.70 24.96
CA PHE A 7 -13.51 11.53 24.18
C PHE A 7 -13.49 11.92 22.70
N PHE A 8 -12.38 11.64 22.01
CA PHE A 8 -12.26 11.83 20.57
C PHE A 8 -12.48 10.50 19.85
N SER A 9 -13.64 10.34 19.24
CA SER A 9 -14.03 9.17 18.43
C SER A 9 -13.93 9.48 16.94
N MET A 10 -12.85 10.10 16.50
CA MET A 10 -12.67 10.60 15.12
C MET A 10 -12.35 9.50 14.10
N GLY A 11 -12.14 8.25 14.55
CA GLY A 11 -11.78 7.14 13.69
C GLY A 11 -10.31 7.14 13.27
N TYR A 12 -10.02 6.51 12.13
CA TYR A 12 -8.66 6.31 11.60
C TYR A 12 -8.60 6.67 10.13
N ASP A 13 -7.49 7.26 9.69
CA ASP A 13 -7.07 7.19 8.29
C ASP A 13 -6.37 5.84 8.08
N ALA A 14 -7.17 4.84 7.70
CA ALA A 14 -6.70 3.46 7.63
C ALA A 14 -5.91 3.12 6.36
N PHE A 15 -6.08 3.89 5.28
CA PHE A 15 -5.61 3.49 3.96
C PHE A 15 -4.43 4.31 3.45
N THR A 16 -4.44 5.63 3.66
CA THR A 16 -3.38 6.52 3.16
C THR A 16 -2.40 6.91 4.25
N GLY A 17 -2.88 7.09 5.48
CA GLY A 17 -2.09 7.53 6.63
C GLY A 17 -0.82 6.69 6.86
N PRO A 18 -0.91 5.36 6.98
CA PRO A 18 0.26 4.50 7.17
C PRO A 18 1.26 4.62 6.03
N ILE A 19 0.80 4.60 4.77
CA ILE A 19 1.67 4.70 3.59
C ILE A 19 2.40 6.06 3.58
N PHE A 20 1.67 7.15 3.81
CA PHE A 20 2.24 8.50 3.79
C PHE A 20 3.19 8.75 4.96
N SER A 21 3.01 8.07 6.09
CA SER A 21 3.92 8.15 7.24
C SER A 21 5.32 7.61 6.96
N GLN A 22 5.48 6.74 5.97
CA GLN A 22 6.77 6.09 5.65
C GLN A 22 7.74 7.02 4.90
N ASN A 23 7.28 8.20 4.43
CA ASN A 23 8.07 9.16 3.66
C ASN A 23 8.83 8.51 2.48
N LEU A 24 8.12 7.65 1.72
CA LEU A 24 8.68 6.93 0.59
C LEU A 24 9.04 7.90 -0.55
N ILE A 25 10.20 7.65 -1.16
CA ILE A 25 10.71 8.36 -2.33
C ILE A 25 10.90 7.33 -3.44
N GLY A 26 10.18 7.52 -4.54
CA GLY A 26 10.22 6.70 -5.74
C GLY A 26 11.22 7.21 -6.77
N ARG A 27 10.98 6.89 -8.03
CA ARG A 27 11.80 7.35 -9.16
C ARG A 27 11.74 8.87 -9.30
N GLY A 28 12.86 9.47 -9.68
CA GLY A 28 12.95 10.91 -9.95
C GLY A 28 12.59 11.77 -8.73
N ASP A 29 12.92 11.31 -7.53
CA ASP A 29 12.60 11.96 -6.25
C ASP A 29 11.10 12.17 -6.00
N LEU A 30 10.23 11.41 -6.67
CA LEU A 30 8.78 11.49 -6.50
C LEU A 30 8.37 10.98 -5.11
N ARG A 31 7.72 11.83 -4.32
CA ARG A 31 7.22 11.43 -3.00
C ARG A 31 5.88 10.70 -3.13
N ILE A 32 5.63 9.71 -2.30
CA ILE A 32 4.37 8.94 -2.35
C ILE A 32 3.12 9.79 -2.11
N GLN A 33 3.25 10.88 -1.33
CA GLN A 33 2.15 11.82 -1.12
C GLN A 33 1.82 12.61 -2.39
N ASP A 34 2.85 12.99 -3.17
CA ASP A 34 2.67 13.71 -4.43
C ASP A 34 2.11 12.77 -5.52
N HIS A 35 2.53 11.51 -5.51
CA HIS A 35 2.02 10.46 -6.40
C HIS A 35 0.53 10.19 -6.17
N CYS A 36 0.11 10.12 -4.91
CA CYS A 36 -1.26 9.81 -4.53
C CYS A 36 -2.17 11.04 -4.34
N LYS A 37 -1.74 12.23 -4.80
CA LYS A 37 -2.46 13.49 -4.57
C LYS A 37 -3.89 13.52 -5.15
N ASP A 38 -4.10 12.82 -6.25
CA ASP A 38 -5.38 12.74 -6.97
C ASP A 38 -6.16 11.46 -6.59
N GLY A 39 -5.63 10.67 -5.66
CA GLY A 39 -6.12 9.35 -5.28
C GLY A 39 -4.98 8.34 -5.21
N ALA A 40 -5.09 7.36 -4.31
CA ALA A 40 -4.13 6.26 -4.23
C ALA A 40 -4.49 5.19 -5.28
N HIS A 41 -3.55 4.92 -6.19
CA HIS A 41 -3.69 3.91 -7.24
C HIS A 41 -2.76 2.74 -6.99
N SER A 42 -3.24 1.52 -7.29
CA SER A 42 -2.40 0.32 -7.23
C SER A 42 -2.82 -0.74 -8.24
N LEU A 43 -1.85 -1.53 -8.69
CA LEU A 43 -2.08 -2.75 -9.44
C LEU A 43 -2.49 -3.86 -8.47
N MET A 44 -3.76 -4.25 -8.53
CA MET A 44 -4.34 -5.35 -7.73
C MET A 44 -4.19 -5.17 -6.21
N GLY A 45 -3.87 -3.98 -5.71
CA GLY A 45 -3.60 -3.76 -4.28
C GLY A 45 -2.16 -3.95 -3.83
N TYR A 46 -1.26 -4.39 -4.72
CA TYR A 46 0.08 -4.82 -4.31
C TYR A 46 1.15 -3.76 -4.54
N ASN A 47 1.18 -3.13 -5.70
CA ASN A 47 2.25 -2.21 -6.10
C ASN A 47 1.67 -1.00 -6.83
N THR A 48 2.40 0.10 -6.87
CA THR A 48 2.07 1.28 -7.65
C THR A 48 3.28 1.69 -8.48
N ASN A 49 3.03 2.28 -9.66
CA ASN A 49 4.11 2.73 -10.55
C ASN A 49 4.94 3.83 -9.89
N GLN A 50 6.16 4.04 -10.37
CA GLN A 50 7.21 4.92 -9.81
C GLN A 50 7.81 4.46 -8.48
N PHE A 51 7.31 3.38 -7.86
CA PHE A 51 7.83 2.81 -6.61
C PHE A 51 8.24 1.33 -6.83
N PRO A 52 9.36 1.06 -7.52
CA PRO A 52 9.81 -0.30 -7.79
C PRO A 52 10.10 -1.06 -6.48
N ASN A 53 9.77 -2.34 -6.45
CA ASN A 53 9.93 -3.23 -5.28
C ASN A 53 9.21 -2.78 -3.99
N PHE A 54 8.33 -1.78 -4.05
CA PHE A 54 7.45 -1.43 -2.94
C PHE A 54 6.17 -2.25 -3.04
N PHE A 55 5.81 -2.95 -1.96
CA PHE A 55 4.60 -3.76 -1.91
C PHE A 55 3.73 -3.42 -0.71
N MET A 56 2.42 -3.58 -0.90
CA MET A 56 1.40 -3.43 0.12
C MET A 56 0.69 -4.76 0.36
N ILE A 57 0.38 -5.04 1.62
CA ILE A 57 -0.49 -6.14 2.03
C ILE A 57 -1.88 -5.56 2.30
N THR A 58 -2.92 -6.12 1.70
CA THR A 58 -4.30 -5.63 1.77
C THR A 58 -4.41 -4.13 1.44
N GLY A 59 -3.66 -3.70 0.43
CA GLY A 59 -3.50 -2.29 0.05
C GLY A 59 -4.76 -1.65 -0.52
N VAL A 60 -4.61 -0.40 -0.96
CA VAL A 60 -5.68 0.40 -1.58
C VAL A 60 -6.25 -0.29 -2.82
N MET A 61 -7.51 -0.01 -3.17
CA MET A 61 -8.24 -0.63 -4.30
C MET A 61 -8.50 -2.14 -4.18
N THR A 62 -8.25 -2.75 -3.01
CA THR A 62 -8.67 -4.13 -2.71
C THR A 62 -9.98 -4.15 -1.94
N PRO A 63 -10.67 -5.31 -1.89
CA PRO A 63 -11.80 -5.51 -1.00
C PRO A 63 -11.46 -5.41 0.50
N SER A 64 -10.18 -5.28 0.90
CA SER A 64 -9.64 -5.22 2.28
C SER A 64 -10.71 -5.18 3.39
N ALA A 65 -11.21 -3.99 3.76
CA ALA A 65 -12.16 -3.82 4.86
C ALA A 65 -13.57 -4.40 4.64
N LEU A 66 -13.90 -4.79 3.41
CA LEU A 66 -15.14 -5.46 3.01
C LEU A 66 -14.98 -6.99 2.91
N PHE A 67 -13.77 -7.50 3.18
CA PHE A 67 -13.44 -8.92 3.17
C PHE A 67 -12.88 -9.35 4.55
N ASN A 68 -12.70 -10.65 4.76
CA ASN A 68 -11.95 -11.13 5.91
C ASN A 68 -10.48 -10.73 5.76
N ILE A 69 -10.09 -9.66 6.47
CA ILE A 69 -8.74 -9.09 6.40
C ILE A 69 -7.66 -10.13 6.70
N ALA A 70 -7.88 -11.05 7.65
CA ALA A 70 -6.88 -12.08 7.98
C ALA A 70 -6.62 -13.01 6.78
N LEU A 71 -7.68 -13.47 6.10
CA LEU A 71 -7.55 -14.25 4.87
C LEU A 71 -6.95 -13.42 3.72
N GLY A 72 -7.26 -12.12 3.67
CA GLY A 72 -6.67 -11.20 2.70
C GLY A 72 -5.15 -11.09 2.89
N ILE A 73 -4.70 -10.94 4.13
CA ILE A 73 -3.28 -10.88 4.51
C ILE A 73 -2.56 -12.17 4.09
N GLU A 74 -3.12 -13.34 4.43
CA GLU A 74 -2.51 -14.63 4.07
C GLU A 74 -2.34 -14.77 2.56
N ARG A 75 -3.41 -14.52 1.79
CA ARG A 75 -3.38 -14.54 0.33
C ARG A 75 -2.31 -13.60 -0.24
N ASP A 76 -2.26 -12.38 0.27
CA ASP A 76 -1.34 -11.35 -0.25
C ASP A 76 0.12 -11.70 0.09
N ALA A 77 0.36 -12.23 1.29
CA ALA A 77 1.68 -12.69 1.72
C ALA A 77 2.16 -13.87 0.88
N GLU A 78 1.32 -14.86 0.61
CA GLU A 78 1.62 -15.97 -0.30
C GLU A 78 1.96 -15.46 -1.70
N ARG A 79 1.11 -14.58 -2.25
CA ARG A 79 1.29 -14.08 -3.62
C ARG A 79 2.56 -13.26 -3.79
N LEU A 80 2.89 -12.42 -2.82
CA LEU A 80 4.12 -11.62 -2.85
C LEU A 80 5.36 -12.48 -2.61
N SER A 81 5.27 -13.52 -1.78
CA SER A 81 6.36 -14.48 -1.58
C SER A 81 6.68 -15.23 -2.87
N ASP A 82 5.66 -15.70 -3.59
CA ASP A 82 5.82 -16.33 -4.91
C ASP A 82 6.47 -15.39 -5.93
N LEU A 83 6.06 -14.11 -5.94
CA LEU A 83 6.64 -13.10 -6.83
C LEU A 83 8.13 -12.87 -6.54
N VAL A 84 8.48 -12.72 -5.26
CA VAL A 84 9.88 -12.52 -4.84
C VAL A 84 10.73 -13.74 -5.18
N ALA A 85 10.24 -14.95 -4.93
CA ALA A 85 10.93 -16.19 -5.31
C ALA A 85 11.12 -16.30 -6.84
N TYR A 86 10.11 -15.90 -7.61
CA TYR A 86 10.21 -15.85 -9.07
C TYR A 86 11.27 -14.85 -9.53
N MET A 87 11.33 -13.66 -8.93
CA MET A 87 12.34 -12.67 -9.24
C MET A 87 13.75 -13.16 -8.94
N ASP A 88 13.96 -13.79 -7.78
CA ASP A 88 15.25 -14.36 -7.37
C ASP A 88 15.72 -15.44 -8.34
N ALA A 89 14.84 -16.37 -8.70
CA ALA A 89 15.15 -17.46 -9.64
C ALA A 89 15.50 -16.99 -11.07
N HIS A 90 15.09 -15.78 -11.45
CA HIS A 90 15.33 -15.20 -12.79
C HIS A 90 16.29 -14.01 -12.76
N GLU A 91 16.92 -13.73 -11.62
CA GLU A 91 17.86 -12.62 -11.43
C GLU A 91 17.25 -11.24 -11.75
N TYR A 92 15.94 -11.08 -11.52
CA TYR A 92 15.28 -9.78 -11.65
C TYR A 92 15.50 -8.91 -10.42
N VAL A 93 16.08 -7.73 -10.64
CA VAL A 93 16.40 -6.78 -9.56
C VAL A 93 15.29 -5.77 -9.26
N ALA A 94 14.30 -5.64 -10.15
CA ALA A 94 13.20 -4.72 -9.99
C ALA A 94 11.91 -5.23 -10.63
N VAL A 95 10.79 -5.05 -9.93
CA VAL A 95 9.44 -5.18 -10.47
C VAL A 95 8.64 -3.93 -10.12
N GLU A 96 7.79 -3.52 -11.04
CA GLU A 96 7.01 -2.29 -10.95
C GLU A 96 5.73 -2.44 -11.75
N ALA A 97 4.63 -1.89 -11.23
CA ALA A 97 3.38 -1.81 -11.97
C ALA A 97 3.53 -0.92 -13.20
N ASP A 98 2.89 -1.33 -14.30
CA ASP A 98 2.82 -0.54 -15.52
C ASP A 98 2.12 0.81 -15.25
N ALA A 99 2.50 1.86 -15.97
CA ALA A 99 1.92 3.19 -15.79
C ALA A 99 0.46 3.32 -16.25
N ARG A 100 -0.11 2.28 -16.87
CA ARG A 100 -1.52 2.23 -17.32
C ARG A 100 -2.52 1.82 -16.23
N ILE A 101 -2.15 1.95 -14.95
CA ILE A 101 -3.01 1.70 -13.78
C ILE A 101 -3.79 2.95 -13.36
#